data_AF-A0A522U6D3-F1
#
_entry.id   AF-A0A522U6D3-F1
#
_cell.length_a   1.000
_cell.length_b   1.000
_cell.length_c   1.000
_cell.angle_alpha   90.00
_cell.angle_beta   90.00
_cell.angle_gamma   90.00
#
_symmetry.space_group_name_H-M   'P 1'
#
loop_
_entity.id
_entity.type
_entity.pdbx_description
1 polymer ?
#
loop_
_entity_poly.entity_id
_entity_poly.type
_entity_poly.pdbx_seq_one_letter_code
_entity_poly.pdbx_strand_id
1 'polypeptide(L)'
;MFGKKPTISAEESKLEVQTIPPDFYAGQNPAIKFKKVEKEIILEQKPVLTASEKKLMDKDAAAGAGDNLHPANLLASKKFMALAAAVLFVLAVGLVGWYYWNQATKQKTAVAPPPPVLAPAPEPVAEEPVLVLAEPTSTAVNEPTTTISIGEAALNFPSPFLSLAFDLDKDDIADEAEAIFGTDKDNPDKDGDSHNDGHEVYNLYNPKGMEPEKLIEAGTVKEYTNPVYGYSLYYPNDWAVGDTDQTYSDVLFSTLGGENIEVRAFELNDETRTFADWFAKWAPGEKYAEVVDFETFFKLPAKRRADWLVYYFTDGNRMYALLYHPGEAAAVNYGIVIKMLARSFRFAATVTPTP
;
A
#
# COMPACT_ATOMS: atom_id res chain seq x y z
N MET A 1 47.11 -75.14 26.14
CA MET A 1 47.42 -73.81 26.70
C MET A 1 48.04 -72.96 25.60
N PHE A 2 47.78 -71.65 25.65
CA PHE A 2 48.31 -70.56 24.81
C PHE A 2 47.66 -70.35 23.43
N GLY A 3 46.82 -69.32 23.38
CA GLY A 3 46.32 -68.72 22.15
C GLY A 3 47.38 -67.89 21.42
N LYS A 4 47.02 -67.42 20.23
CA LYS A 4 47.75 -66.36 19.52
C LYS A 4 46.79 -65.30 18.99
N LYS A 5 47.25 -64.06 19.22
CA LYS A 5 46.63 -62.76 18.95
C LYS A 5 46.45 -62.47 17.45
N PRO A 6 45.54 -61.56 17.08
CA PRO A 6 45.33 -61.14 15.69
C PRO A 6 46.50 -60.29 15.18
N THR A 7 46.89 -60.54 13.93
CA THR A 7 47.88 -59.75 13.19
C THR A 7 47.15 -58.72 12.33
N ILE A 8 47.38 -57.45 12.63
CA ILE A 8 46.96 -56.31 11.80
C ILE A 8 47.91 -56.26 10.60
N SER A 9 47.36 -56.41 9.39
CA SER A 9 48.09 -56.19 8.13
C SER A 9 47.89 -54.73 7.72
N ALA A 10 48.98 -53.99 7.62
CA ALA A 10 49.02 -52.68 7.00
C ALA A 10 49.09 -52.88 5.48
N GLU A 11 48.10 -52.35 4.75
CA GLU A 11 48.16 -52.26 3.29
C GLU A 11 48.51 -50.83 2.88
N GLU A 12 49.52 -50.74 2.01
CA GLU A 12 50.15 -49.54 1.50
C GLU A 12 49.19 -48.73 0.60
N SER A 13 49.05 -47.44 0.91
CA SER A 13 48.31 -46.49 0.07
C SER A 13 49.09 -46.19 -1.22
N LYS A 14 48.57 -46.63 -2.37
CA LYS A 14 49.08 -46.28 -3.69
C LYS A 14 48.56 -44.89 -4.08
N LEU A 15 49.45 -43.89 -4.11
CA LEU A 15 49.14 -42.54 -4.61
C LEU A 15 48.90 -42.60 -6.12
N GLU A 16 47.65 -42.43 -6.54
CA GLU A 16 47.28 -42.27 -7.95
C GLU A 16 47.43 -40.79 -8.34
N VAL A 17 48.57 -40.44 -8.91
CA VAL A 17 48.81 -39.09 -9.44
C VAL A 17 48.03 -38.95 -10.74
N GLN A 18 46.94 -38.18 -10.72
CA GLN A 18 46.20 -37.83 -11.94
C GLN A 18 47.06 -36.89 -12.80
N THR A 19 47.41 -37.34 -13.99
CA THR A 19 48.01 -36.49 -15.02
C THR A 19 46.92 -36.03 -15.98
N ILE A 20 47.00 -34.77 -16.42
CA ILE A 20 46.00 -34.14 -17.29
C ILE A 20 46.05 -34.78 -18.68
N PRO A 21 44.90 -35.08 -19.32
CA PRO A 21 44.87 -35.66 -20.66
C PRO A 21 45.59 -34.78 -21.69
N PRO A 22 46.34 -35.38 -22.63
CA PRO A 22 47.11 -34.64 -23.64
C PRO A 22 46.26 -33.76 -24.56
N ASP A 23 44.94 -33.99 -24.62
CA ASP A 23 43.98 -33.17 -25.38
C ASP A 23 43.86 -31.72 -24.85
N PHE A 24 44.32 -31.47 -23.63
CA PHE A 24 44.33 -30.11 -23.06
C PHE A 24 45.57 -29.30 -23.46
N TYR A 25 46.56 -29.91 -24.12
CA TYR A 25 47.87 -29.29 -24.41
C TYR A 25 48.03 -28.73 -25.82
N ALA A 26 47.00 -28.72 -26.67
CA ALA A 26 47.11 -28.12 -27.99
C ALA A 26 45.81 -27.39 -28.38
N GLY A 27 45.94 -26.09 -28.65
CA GLY A 27 44.87 -25.21 -29.13
C GLY A 27 44.38 -25.57 -30.53
N GLN A 28 43.61 -26.66 -30.63
CA GLN A 28 42.76 -26.96 -31.78
C GLN A 28 41.30 -26.89 -31.37
N ASN A 29 40.55 -26.05 -32.07
CA ASN A 29 39.11 -25.88 -31.87
C ASN A 29 38.40 -27.20 -32.20
N PRO A 30 37.65 -27.83 -31.27
CA PRO A 30 36.94 -29.06 -31.57
C PRO A 30 35.81 -28.78 -32.56
N ALA A 31 35.77 -29.53 -33.67
CA ALA A 31 34.68 -29.46 -34.63
C ALA A 31 33.40 -30.04 -34.01
N ILE A 32 32.50 -29.16 -33.54
CA ILE A 32 31.20 -29.55 -32.97
C ILE A 32 30.32 -30.10 -34.11
N LYS A 33 30.15 -31.42 -34.15
CA LYS A 33 29.12 -32.07 -34.98
C LYS A 33 27.86 -32.23 -34.15
N PHE A 34 26.87 -31.37 -34.37
CA PHE A 34 25.55 -31.51 -33.75
C PHE A 34 24.83 -32.72 -34.34
N LYS A 35 24.64 -33.76 -33.53
CA LYS A 35 23.75 -34.88 -33.87
C LYS A 35 22.31 -34.37 -33.66
N LYS A 36 21.58 -34.12 -34.75
CA LYS A 36 20.17 -33.73 -34.68
C LYS A 36 19.38 -34.94 -34.16
N VAL A 37 19.04 -34.93 -32.88
CA VAL A 37 18.13 -35.91 -32.27
C VAL A 37 16.75 -35.27 -32.31
N GLU A 38 15.91 -35.70 -33.24
CA GLU A 38 14.50 -35.33 -33.24
C GLU A 38 13.84 -36.06 -32.07
N LYS A 39 13.41 -35.28 -31.08
CA LYS A 39 12.68 -35.76 -29.91
C LYS A 39 11.23 -35.98 -30.34
N GLU A 40 10.87 -37.20 -30.71
CA GLU A 40 9.46 -37.62 -30.69
C GLU A 40 9.02 -37.71 -29.23
N ILE A 41 8.25 -36.73 -28.79
CA ILE A 41 7.58 -36.76 -27.49
C ILE A 41 6.35 -37.65 -27.66
N ILE A 42 6.49 -38.93 -27.34
CA ILE A 42 5.34 -39.82 -27.18
C ILE A 42 4.69 -39.47 -25.84
N LEU A 43 3.64 -38.65 -25.86
CA LEU A 43 2.74 -38.42 -24.73
C LEU A 43 1.83 -39.66 -24.54
N GLU A 44 2.36 -40.74 -23.95
CA GLU A 44 1.50 -41.72 -23.29
C GLU A 44 1.11 -41.20 -21.89
N GLN A 45 0.00 -40.46 -21.81
CA GLN A 45 -0.66 -40.21 -20.53
C GLN A 45 -1.44 -41.45 -20.11
N LYS A 46 -0.80 -42.35 -19.36
CA LYS A 46 -1.55 -43.31 -18.53
C LYS A 46 -1.96 -42.61 -17.24
N PRO A 47 -3.25 -42.65 -16.85
CA PRO A 47 -3.69 -42.04 -15.60
C PRO A 47 -2.97 -42.73 -14.43
N VAL A 48 -2.31 -41.91 -13.60
CA VAL A 48 -1.48 -42.35 -12.46
C VAL A 48 -2.33 -42.97 -11.33
N LEU A 49 -3.66 -42.78 -11.37
CA LEU A 49 -4.59 -43.25 -10.35
C LEU A 49 -5.64 -44.17 -10.98
N THR A 50 -5.93 -45.29 -10.33
CA THR A 50 -7.08 -46.13 -10.68
C THR A 50 -8.39 -45.38 -10.42
N ALA A 51 -9.48 -45.79 -11.09
CA ALA A 51 -10.79 -45.14 -10.91
C ALA A 51 -11.27 -45.12 -9.45
N SER A 52 -10.88 -46.11 -8.66
CA SER A 52 -11.18 -46.21 -7.24
C SER A 52 -10.37 -45.21 -6.41
N GLU A 53 -9.08 -45.05 -6.71
CA GLU A 53 -8.19 -44.09 -6.02
C GLU A 53 -8.56 -42.65 -6.36
N LYS A 54 -8.89 -42.38 -7.63
CA LYS A 54 -9.38 -41.06 -8.05
C LYS A 54 -10.66 -40.69 -7.32
N LYS A 55 -11.60 -41.63 -7.16
CA LYS A 55 -12.86 -41.38 -6.45
C LYS A 55 -12.66 -41.12 -4.95
N LEU A 56 -11.63 -41.69 -4.35
CA LEU A 56 -11.28 -41.43 -2.96
C LEU A 56 -10.62 -40.05 -2.82
N MET A 57 -9.67 -39.73 -3.70
CA MET A 57 -9.02 -38.42 -3.74
C MET A 57 -10.01 -37.28 -4.01
N ASP A 58 -10.94 -37.46 -4.96
CA ASP A 58 -11.97 -36.46 -5.26
C ASP A 58 -12.96 -36.27 -4.08
N LYS A 59 -13.16 -37.32 -3.26
CA LYS A 59 -13.99 -37.24 -2.06
C LYS A 59 -13.29 -36.51 -0.92
N ASP A 60 -11.98 -36.69 -0.78
CA ASP A 60 -11.18 -36.03 0.25
C ASP A 60 -10.80 -34.59 -0.15
N ALA A 61 -10.74 -34.30 -1.46
CA ALA A 61 -10.51 -32.97 -2.02
C ALA A 61 -11.81 -32.15 -2.23
N ALA A 62 -12.98 -32.72 -1.94
CA ALA A 62 -14.25 -32.00 -2.04
C ALA A 62 -14.34 -30.90 -0.97
N ALA A 63 -14.84 -29.72 -1.35
CA ALA A 63 -14.99 -28.59 -0.43
C ALA A 63 -15.88 -28.96 0.78
N GLY A 64 -15.31 -28.96 1.98
CA GLY A 64 -15.96 -29.40 3.22
C GLY A 64 -15.79 -30.87 3.57
N ALA A 65 -14.89 -31.60 2.91
CA ALA A 65 -14.54 -32.97 3.32
C ALA A 65 -14.02 -32.98 4.77
N GLY A 66 -14.67 -33.77 5.64
CA GLY A 66 -14.26 -33.95 7.04
C GLY A 66 -14.86 -32.98 8.05
N ASP A 67 -15.43 -31.84 7.62
CA ASP A 67 -16.05 -30.86 8.53
C ASP A 67 -17.56 -30.69 8.27
N ASN A 68 -18.38 -31.10 9.25
CA ASN A 68 -19.84 -31.01 9.19
C ASN A 68 -20.35 -29.56 9.29
N LEU A 69 -19.52 -28.62 9.72
CA LEU A 69 -19.85 -27.19 9.85
C LEU A 69 -19.37 -26.36 8.65
N HIS A 70 -18.75 -26.97 7.64
CA HIS A 70 -18.35 -26.25 6.43
C HIS A 70 -19.60 -25.73 5.68
N PRO A 71 -19.59 -24.49 5.14
CA PRO A 71 -20.76 -23.88 4.49
C PRO A 71 -21.36 -24.74 3.37
N ALA A 72 -20.52 -25.44 2.61
CA ALA A 72 -20.98 -26.36 1.56
C ALA A 72 -21.86 -27.52 2.11
N ASN A 73 -21.51 -28.05 3.28
CA ASN A 73 -22.25 -29.13 3.94
C ASN A 73 -23.49 -28.61 4.69
N LEU A 74 -23.39 -27.42 5.27
CA LEU A 74 -24.50 -26.74 5.93
C LEU A 74 -25.62 -26.38 4.94
N LEU A 75 -25.28 -25.82 3.77
CA LEU A 75 -26.23 -25.47 2.72
C LEU A 75 -26.85 -26.68 2.02
N ALA A 76 -26.15 -27.82 1.99
CA ALA A 76 -26.69 -29.08 1.49
C ALA A 76 -27.70 -29.74 2.47
N SER A 77 -27.64 -29.41 3.76
CA SER A 77 -28.50 -29.98 4.79
C SER A 77 -29.89 -29.33 4.81
N LYS A 78 -30.91 -30.09 4.38
CA LYS A 78 -32.33 -29.63 4.40
C LYS A 78 -32.80 -29.18 5.79
N LYS A 79 -32.29 -29.79 6.87
CA LYS A 79 -32.66 -29.43 8.25
C LYS A 79 -32.05 -28.09 8.66
N PHE A 80 -30.80 -27.85 8.28
CA PHE A 80 -30.12 -26.59 8.56
C PHE A 80 -30.76 -25.44 7.78
N MET A 81 -31.04 -25.64 6.49
CA MET A 81 -31.76 -24.66 5.67
C MET A 81 -33.13 -24.29 6.24
N ALA A 82 -33.90 -25.27 6.75
CA ALA A 82 -35.18 -25.00 7.40
C ALA A 82 -35.03 -24.19 8.69
N LEU A 83 -34.01 -24.49 9.51
CA LEU A 83 -33.70 -23.75 10.73
C LEU A 83 -33.26 -22.31 10.42
N ALA A 84 -32.35 -22.14 9.46
CA ALA A 84 -31.84 -20.83 9.04
C ALA A 84 -32.97 -19.95 8.50
N ALA A 85 -33.87 -20.51 7.68
CA ALA A 85 -35.05 -19.81 7.19
C ALA A 85 -35.99 -19.38 8.33
N ALA A 86 -36.20 -20.24 9.33
CA ALA A 86 -37.01 -19.90 10.50
C ALA A 86 -36.40 -18.76 11.33
N VAL A 87 -35.08 -18.78 11.54
CA VAL A 87 -34.35 -17.70 12.26
C VAL A 87 -34.44 -16.38 11.49
N LEU A 88 -34.21 -16.41 10.16
CA LEU A 88 -34.36 -15.24 9.31
C LEU A 88 -35.77 -14.67 9.34
N PHE A 89 -36.80 -15.54 9.36
CA PHE A 89 -38.18 -15.10 9.45
C PHE A 89 -38.46 -14.39 10.79
N VAL A 90 -37.97 -14.92 11.91
CA VAL A 90 -38.12 -14.28 13.22
C VAL A 90 -37.39 -12.94 13.28
N LEU A 91 -36.18 -12.85 12.72
CA LEU A 91 -35.43 -11.60 12.63
C LEU A 91 -36.14 -10.57 11.76
N ALA A 92 -36.69 -10.97 10.62
CA ALA A 92 -37.46 -10.09 9.74
C ALA A 92 -38.72 -9.55 10.44
N VAL A 93 -39.47 -10.41 11.14
CA VAL A 93 -40.64 -9.99 11.93
C VAL A 93 -40.23 -9.05 13.07
N GLY A 94 -39.11 -9.32 13.75
CA GLY A 94 -38.56 -8.45 14.79
C GLY A 94 -38.17 -7.08 14.26
N LEU A 95 -37.49 -7.01 13.11
CA LEU A 95 -37.08 -5.76 12.45
C LEU A 95 -38.29 -4.94 11.99
N VAL A 96 -39.30 -5.60 11.40
CA VAL A 96 -40.55 -4.95 10.98
C VAL A 96 -41.30 -4.42 12.20
N GLY A 97 -41.42 -5.22 13.27
CA GLY A 97 -42.05 -4.79 14.53
C GLY A 97 -41.33 -3.59 15.17
N TRP A 98 -39.99 -3.62 15.20
CA TRP A 98 -39.18 -2.52 15.69
C TRP A 98 -39.35 -1.24 14.85
N TYR A 99 -39.38 -1.36 13.52
CA TYR A 99 -39.60 -0.24 12.61
C TYR A 99 -40.92 0.47 12.89
N TYR A 100 -42.02 -0.27 13.00
CA TYR A 100 -43.34 0.30 13.29
C TYR A 100 -43.45 0.85 14.71
N TRP A 101 -42.82 0.22 15.70
CA TRP A 101 -42.75 0.76 17.07
C TRP A 101 -42.04 2.12 17.09
N ASN A 102 -40.87 2.22 16.45
CA ASN A 102 -40.08 3.45 16.38
C ASN A 102 -40.81 4.57 15.62
N GLN A 103 -41.64 4.23 14.64
CA GLN A 103 -42.49 5.21 13.96
C GLN A 103 -43.63 5.71 14.86
N ALA A 104 -44.25 4.83 15.65
CA ALA A 104 -45.33 5.19 16.57
C ALA A 104 -44.86 6.05 17.75
N THR A 105 -43.65 5.83 18.27
CA THR A 105 -43.09 6.67 19.35
C THR A 105 -42.78 8.09 18.88
N LYS A 106 -42.41 8.28 17.60
CA LYS A 106 -42.15 9.61 17.02
C LYS A 106 -43.42 10.46 16.85
N GLN A 107 -44.61 9.85 16.72
CA GLN A 107 -45.86 10.61 16.60
C GLN A 107 -46.41 11.14 17.93
N LYS A 108 -45.90 10.68 19.08
CA LYS A 108 -46.42 11.06 20.39
C LYS A 108 -45.82 12.36 20.96
N THR A 109 -44.89 13.00 20.25
CA THR A 109 -44.26 14.27 20.64
C THR A 109 -44.56 15.38 19.65
N ALA A 110 -45.85 15.66 19.43
CA ALA A 110 -46.30 16.91 18.80
C ALA A 110 -47.08 17.70 19.87
N VAL A 111 -46.38 18.52 20.63
CA VAL A 111 -47.01 19.50 21.54
C VAL A 111 -47.55 20.66 20.70
N ALA A 112 -48.82 20.99 20.90
CA ALA A 112 -49.53 22.05 20.19
C ALA A 112 -48.94 23.45 20.50
N PRO A 113 -48.98 24.40 19.54
CA PRO A 113 -48.56 25.78 19.78
C PRO A 113 -49.59 26.55 20.66
N PRO A 114 -49.15 27.49 21.51
CA PRO A 114 -50.06 28.29 22.33
C PRO A 114 -50.81 29.37 21.51
N PRO A 115 -51.98 29.82 21.99
CA PRO A 115 -52.85 30.76 21.27
C PRO A 115 -52.28 32.20 21.21
N PRO A 116 -52.70 33.02 20.22
CA PRO A 116 -52.14 34.35 19.98
C PRO A 116 -52.64 35.37 21.01
N VAL A 117 -51.71 36.13 21.59
CA VAL A 117 -51.99 37.28 22.44
C VAL A 117 -52.28 38.50 21.56
N LEU A 118 -53.50 39.04 21.68
CA LEU A 118 -53.91 40.33 21.13
C LEU A 118 -53.18 41.47 21.87
N ALA A 119 -52.49 42.32 21.13
CA ALA A 119 -51.97 43.61 21.60
C ALA A 119 -52.43 44.74 20.66
N PRO A 120 -52.60 45.98 21.17
CA PRO A 120 -53.49 47.00 20.62
C PRO A 120 -52.89 47.85 19.48
N ALA A 121 -53.80 48.60 18.86
CA ALA A 121 -53.63 49.50 17.71
C ALA A 121 -52.52 50.57 17.84
N PRO A 122 -51.99 51.09 16.70
CA PRO A 122 -50.86 52.02 16.69
C PRO A 122 -51.29 53.49 16.88
N GLU A 123 -50.54 54.21 17.70
CA GLU A 123 -50.49 55.68 17.77
C GLU A 123 -49.17 56.21 17.14
N PRO A 124 -49.12 57.49 16.73
CA PRO A 124 -48.48 57.90 15.48
C PRO A 124 -46.97 58.12 15.57
N VAL A 125 -46.34 57.88 14.42
CA VAL A 125 -44.93 58.19 14.10
C VAL A 125 -44.71 59.70 14.21
N ALA A 126 -43.77 60.10 15.07
CA ALA A 126 -43.09 61.39 15.01
C ALA A 126 -41.71 61.17 14.36
N GLU A 127 -41.49 61.87 13.24
CA GLU A 127 -40.22 61.95 12.53
C GLU A 127 -39.18 62.69 13.38
N GLU A 128 -37.98 62.12 13.49
CA GLU A 128 -36.74 62.86 13.77
C GLU A 128 -35.54 62.20 13.05
N PRO A 129 -34.47 62.97 12.77
CA PRO A 129 -33.92 63.07 11.42
C PRO A 129 -32.81 62.08 11.10
N VAL A 130 -32.68 61.81 9.80
CA VAL A 130 -31.58 61.08 9.16
C VAL A 130 -30.25 61.78 9.44
N LEU A 131 -29.38 61.13 10.20
CA LEU A 131 -27.94 61.44 10.20
C LEU A 131 -27.25 60.58 9.15
N VAL A 132 -26.93 61.22 8.03
CA VAL A 132 -25.99 60.76 7.02
C VAL A 132 -24.60 60.72 7.67
N LEU A 133 -23.96 59.54 7.72
CA LEU A 133 -22.53 59.44 7.97
C LEU A 133 -21.88 58.55 6.90
N ALA A 134 -20.79 59.10 6.36
CA ALA A 134 -20.14 58.79 5.09
C ALA A 134 -19.65 57.35 4.91
N GLU A 135 -19.64 56.93 3.64
CA GLU A 135 -18.83 55.84 3.11
C GLU A 135 -17.35 56.00 3.53
N PRO A 136 -16.66 54.92 3.95
CA PRO A 136 -15.22 54.90 3.89
C PRO A 136 -14.79 54.67 2.44
N THR A 137 -14.40 55.77 1.82
CA THR A 137 -13.57 55.83 0.62
C THR A 137 -12.37 54.88 0.74
N SER A 138 -12.26 54.01 -0.26
CA SER A 138 -11.10 53.20 -0.60
C SER A 138 -9.84 54.08 -0.60
N THR A 139 -8.98 53.86 0.39
CA THR A 139 -7.59 54.31 0.33
C THR A 139 -6.78 53.10 -0.09
N ALA A 140 -6.40 53.06 -1.36
CA ALA A 140 -5.41 52.14 -1.90
C ALA A 140 -4.09 52.39 -1.18
N VAL A 141 -3.82 51.59 -0.15
CA VAL A 141 -2.48 51.41 0.40
C VAL A 141 -1.73 50.61 -0.66
N ASN A 142 -0.88 51.30 -1.41
CA ASN A 142 0.22 50.67 -2.13
C ASN A 142 1.17 50.10 -1.07
N GLU A 143 0.85 48.91 -0.55
CA GLU A 143 1.90 48.04 -0.05
C GLU A 143 2.84 47.78 -1.22
N PRO A 144 4.17 47.90 -1.07
CA PRO A 144 5.04 47.31 -2.06
C PRO A 144 4.68 45.84 -2.09
N THR A 145 4.07 45.41 -3.21
CA THR A 145 4.09 44.03 -3.65
C THR A 145 5.55 43.65 -3.65
N THR A 146 6.00 43.13 -2.51
CA THR A 146 7.13 42.24 -2.47
C THR A 146 6.58 41.05 -3.21
N THR A 147 6.77 41.05 -4.52
CA THR A 147 6.89 39.82 -5.28
C THR A 147 7.89 38.99 -4.50
N ILE A 148 7.37 38.12 -3.63
CA ILE A 148 8.11 36.98 -3.15
C ILE A 148 8.31 36.20 -4.44
N SER A 149 9.44 36.45 -5.09
CA SER A 149 10.11 35.43 -5.88
C SER A 149 10.33 34.31 -4.87
N ILE A 150 9.39 33.36 -4.82
CA ILE A 150 9.54 32.14 -4.03
C ILE A 150 10.71 31.43 -4.71
N GLY A 151 11.91 31.73 -4.23
CA GLY A 151 13.05 30.87 -4.46
C GLY A 151 12.63 29.50 -3.97
N GLU A 152 12.70 28.54 -4.88
CA GLU A 152 12.57 27.10 -4.69
C GLU A 152 12.78 26.72 -3.21
N ALA A 153 11.67 26.59 -2.47
CA ALA A 153 11.70 26.50 -1.02
C ALA A 153 12.46 25.24 -0.58
N ALA A 154 13.20 25.31 0.52
CA ALA A 154 13.89 24.13 1.06
C ALA A 154 12.90 22.98 1.37
N LEU A 155 13.36 21.73 1.27
CA LEU A 155 12.58 20.57 1.67
C LEU A 155 12.33 20.59 3.18
N ASN A 156 11.09 20.29 3.58
CA ASN A 156 10.74 20.14 4.98
C ASN A 156 10.79 18.64 5.35
N PHE A 157 11.78 18.23 6.14
CA PHE A 157 11.97 16.82 6.48
C PHE A 157 11.21 16.42 7.75
N PRO A 158 10.62 15.21 7.80
CA PRO A 158 10.06 14.68 9.04
C PRO A 158 11.16 14.54 10.09
N SER A 159 10.81 14.76 11.36
CA SER A 159 11.72 14.51 12.47
C SER A 159 12.13 13.03 12.50
N PRO A 160 13.43 12.71 12.66
CA PRO A 160 13.89 11.33 12.81
C PRO A 160 13.50 10.70 14.16
N PHE A 161 12.85 11.47 15.05
CA PHE A 161 12.42 11.05 16.39
C PHE A 161 10.90 10.94 16.53
N LEU A 162 10.16 10.86 15.42
CA LEU A 162 8.72 10.58 15.49
C LEU A 162 8.47 9.21 16.12
N SER A 163 7.47 9.13 16.99
CA SER A 163 7.04 7.85 17.54
C SER A 163 6.27 7.05 16.49
N LEU A 164 6.49 5.75 16.43
CA LEU A 164 5.59 4.87 15.66
C LEU A 164 4.22 4.85 16.33
N ALA A 165 3.18 4.77 15.51
CA ALA A 165 1.83 4.55 16.01
C ALA A 165 1.70 3.15 16.63
N PHE A 166 0.61 2.96 17.38
CA PHE A 166 0.33 1.67 18.00
C PHE A 166 -0.07 0.66 16.92
N ASP A 167 0.52 -0.53 17.01
CA ASP A 167 0.32 -1.69 16.16
C ASP A 167 0.15 -2.88 17.11
N LEU A 168 -1.08 -3.37 17.22
CA LEU A 168 -1.51 -4.29 18.26
C LEU A 168 -1.08 -5.74 18.01
N ASP A 169 -1.15 -6.20 16.76
CA ASP A 169 -0.77 -7.56 16.36
C ASP A 169 0.65 -7.67 15.78
N LYS A 170 1.31 -6.52 15.54
CA LYS A 170 2.73 -6.36 15.20
C LYS A 170 3.08 -6.89 13.81
N ASP A 171 2.23 -6.58 12.85
CA ASP A 171 2.37 -7.01 11.47
C ASP A 171 3.01 -5.94 10.56
N ASP A 172 3.43 -4.80 11.12
CA ASP A 172 3.96 -3.59 10.46
C ASP A 172 2.89 -2.64 9.85
N ILE A 173 1.61 -2.83 10.18
CA ILE A 173 0.52 -1.87 9.93
C ILE A 173 0.02 -1.32 11.27
N ALA A 174 -0.02 0.01 11.39
CA ALA A 174 -0.59 0.62 12.59
C ALA A 174 -2.11 0.47 12.60
N ASP A 175 -2.71 0.38 13.80
CA ASP A 175 -4.16 0.21 14.00
C ASP A 175 -5.02 1.23 13.21
N GLU A 176 -4.51 2.45 13.01
CA GLU A 176 -5.20 3.49 12.23
C GLU A 176 -5.11 3.25 10.71
N ALA A 177 -4.02 2.68 10.22
CA ALA A 177 -3.81 2.35 8.80
C ALA A 177 -4.52 1.06 8.37
N GLU A 178 -4.82 0.15 9.29
CA GLU A 178 -5.57 -1.10 9.05
C GLU A 178 -6.88 -0.87 8.28
N ALA A 179 -7.59 0.22 8.61
CA ALA A 179 -8.85 0.58 7.96
C ALA A 179 -8.71 0.84 6.45
N ILE A 180 -7.56 1.32 5.99
CA ILE A 180 -7.29 1.58 4.57
C ILE A 180 -7.25 0.26 3.80
N PHE A 181 -6.58 -0.75 4.35
CA PHE A 181 -6.38 -2.03 3.67
C PHE A 181 -7.56 -2.99 3.89
N GLY A 182 -8.35 -2.75 4.94
CA GLY A 182 -9.49 -3.59 5.32
C GLY A 182 -9.03 -4.85 6.06
N THR A 183 -7.91 -4.73 6.76
CA THR A 183 -7.26 -5.72 7.61
C THR A 183 -7.84 -5.63 9.02
N ASP A 184 -7.31 -6.43 9.96
CA ASP A 184 -7.82 -6.51 11.32
C ASP A 184 -6.71 -6.35 12.34
N LYS A 185 -6.71 -5.24 13.07
CA LYS A 185 -5.74 -4.88 14.12
C LYS A 185 -5.41 -5.97 15.17
N ASP A 186 -6.28 -6.96 15.33
CA ASP A 186 -6.11 -8.04 16.30
C ASP A 186 -5.59 -9.34 15.64
N ASN A 187 -5.39 -9.35 14.32
CA ASN A 187 -5.09 -10.53 13.53
C ASN A 187 -4.12 -10.20 12.37
N PRO A 188 -2.84 -10.61 12.46
CA PRO A 188 -1.77 -10.13 11.59
C PRO A 188 -1.78 -10.72 10.16
N ASP A 189 -2.72 -11.61 9.86
CA ASP A 189 -2.88 -12.31 8.57
C ASP A 189 -4.39 -12.46 8.33
N LYS A 190 -4.97 -11.48 7.61
CA LYS A 190 -6.42 -11.31 7.50
C LYS A 190 -7.07 -12.39 6.65
N ASP A 191 -6.42 -12.82 5.58
CA ASP A 191 -6.97 -13.80 4.65
C ASP A 191 -6.58 -15.25 5.00
N GLY A 192 -5.64 -15.44 5.92
CA GLY A 192 -5.21 -16.73 6.47
C GLY A 192 -4.28 -17.50 5.56
N ASP A 193 -3.55 -16.81 4.67
CA ASP A 193 -2.66 -17.43 3.68
C ASP A 193 -1.22 -17.66 4.17
N SER A 194 -0.93 -17.30 5.44
CA SER A 194 0.38 -17.35 6.11
C SER A 194 1.36 -16.24 5.73
N HIS A 195 0.92 -15.18 5.06
CA HIS A 195 1.64 -13.92 4.93
C HIS A 195 1.02 -12.87 5.85
N ASN A 196 1.87 -12.05 6.46
CA ASN A 196 1.36 -10.97 7.30
C ASN A 196 0.85 -9.82 6.43
N ASP A 197 -0.23 -9.15 6.84
CA ASP A 197 -0.89 -8.11 6.05
C ASP A 197 0.09 -6.98 5.68
N GLY A 198 0.91 -6.50 6.62
CA GLY A 198 1.93 -5.49 6.37
C GLY A 198 3.02 -5.92 5.38
N HIS A 199 3.38 -7.20 5.36
CA HIS A 199 4.33 -7.73 4.38
C HIS A 199 3.72 -7.75 2.97
N GLU A 200 2.43 -8.08 2.85
CA GLU A 200 1.71 -8.07 1.59
C GLU A 200 1.54 -6.66 1.04
N VAL A 201 1.13 -5.70 1.88
CA VAL A 201 0.99 -4.29 1.50
C VAL A 201 2.34 -3.73 1.04
N TYR A 202 3.43 -4.03 1.75
CA TYR A 202 4.79 -3.65 1.35
C TYR A 202 5.21 -4.23 -0.02
N ASN A 203 4.65 -5.39 -0.38
CA ASN A 203 4.89 -6.07 -1.65
C ASN A 203 3.77 -5.88 -2.68
N LEU A 204 2.85 -4.94 -2.44
CA LEU A 204 1.77 -4.54 -3.33
C LEU A 204 0.76 -5.68 -3.62
N TYR A 205 0.57 -6.59 -2.68
CA TYR A 205 -0.47 -7.63 -2.69
C TYR A 205 -1.67 -7.22 -1.84
N ASN A 206 -2.81 -7.89 -2.02
CA ASN A 206 -4.06 -7.62 -1.32
C ASN A 206 -4.16 -8.45 -0.02
N PRO A 207 -4.02 -7.84 1.18
CA PRO A 207 -3.93 -8.60 2.43
C PRO A 207 -5.23 -9.29 2.89
N LYS A 208 -6.37 -8.94 2.29
CA LYS A 208 -7.69 -9.50 2.65
C LYS A 208 -8.25 -10.44 1.59
N GLY A 209 -7.47 -10.79 0.58
CA GLY A 209 -7.93 -11.55 -0.57
C GLY A 209 -6.90 -12.59 -1.01
N MET A 210 -7.40 -13.77 -1.37
CA MET A 210 -6.56 -14.92 -1.71
C MET A 210 -5.49 -14.58 -2.76
N GLU A 211 -4.25 -14.98 -2.48
CA GLU A 211 -3.14 -14.89 -3.41
C GLU A 211 -3.46 -15.41 -4.82
N PRO A 212 -2.92 -14.80 -5.90
CA PRO A 212 -1.93 -13.71 -5.91
C PRO A 212 -2.52 -12.34 -6.29
N GLU A 213 -3.69 -11.96 -5.76
CA GLU A 213 -4.34 -10.68 -6.11
C GLU A 213 -3.48 -9.46 -5.73
N LYS A 214 -3.34 -8.50 -6.66
CA LYS A 214 -2.58 -7.27 -6.40
C LYS A 214 -3.42 -6.19 -5.72
N LEU A 215 -2.75 -5.34 -4.95
CA LEU A 215 -3.40 -4.25 -4.23
C LEU A 215 -4.19 -3.29 -5.16
N ILE A 216 -3.66 -3.06 -6.37
CA ILE A 216 -4.30 -2.24 -7.41
C ILE A 216 -5.52 -2.93 -8.04
N GLU A 217 -5.52 -4.26 -8.12
CA GLU A 217 -6.62 -5.06 -8.69
C GLU A 217 -7.79 -5.15 -7.71
N ALA A 218 -7.49 -5.25 -6.41
CA ALA A 218 -8.48 -5.22 -5.33
C ALA A 218 -9.20 -3.86 -5.19
N GLY A 219 -8.69 -2.81 -5.86
CA GLY A 219 -9.27 -1.46 -5.82
C GLY A 219 -9.06 -0.71 -4.51
N THR A 220 -8.25 -1.25 -3.59
CA THR A 220 -7.86 -0.60 -2.33
C THR A 220 -7.00 0.64 -2.56
N VAL A 221 -6.19 0.62 -3.62
CA VAL A 221 -5.35 1.76 -4.05
C VAL A 221 -5.72 2.23 -5.46
N LYS A 222 -5.29 3.44 -5.78
CA LYS A 222 -5.33 4.04 -7.12
C LYS A 222 -3.92 4.35 -7.58
N GLU A 223 -3.75 4.46 -8.90
CA GLU A 223 -2.51 4.92 -9.48
C GLU A 223 -2.58 6.42 -9.78
N TYR A 224 -1.59 7.17 -9.29
CA TYR A 224 -1.34 8.54 -9.73
C TYR A 224 -0.23 8.54 -10.77
N THR A 225 -0.37 9.38 -11.80
CA THR A 225 0.68 9.65 -12.79
C THR A 225 0.86 11.15 -12.92
N ASN A 226 2.07 11.64 -12.65
CA ASN A 226 2.39 13.05 -12.77
C ASN A 226 2.57 13.43 -14.25
N PRO A 227 1.80 14.39 -14.78
CA PRO A 227 1.80 14.71 -16.21
C PRO A 227 3.05 15.46 -16.67
N VAL A 228 3.77 16.13 -15.78
CA VAL A 228 4.94 16.97 -16.10
C VAL A 228 6.24 16.22 -15.86
N TYR A 229 6.34 15.59 -14.70
CA TYR A 229 7.55 14.93 -14.24
C TYR A 229 7.58 13.42 -14.51
N GLY A 230 6.50 12.84 -15.05
CA GLY A 230 6.54 11.49 -15.65
C GLY A 230 6.87 10.36 -14.67
N TYR A 231 6.42 10.44 -13.43
CA TYR A 231 6.44 9.33 -12.49
C TYR A 231 5.02 8.82 -12.22
N SER A 232 4.92 7.55 -11.81
CA SER A 232 3.68 6.93 -11.36
C SER A 232 3.91 6.20 -10.04
N LEU A 233 2.89 6.17 -9.19
CA LEU A 233 2.89 5.46 -7.91
C LEU A 233 1.47 5.11 -7.48
N TYR A 234 1.34 4.22 -6.50
CA TYR A 234 0.06 3.87 -5.88
C TYR A 234 -0.20 4.70 -4.64
N TYR A 235 -1.47 5.05 -4.41
CA TYR A 235 -1.92 5.75 -3.21
C TYR A 235 -3.29 5.22 -2.76
N PRO A 236 -3.66 5.31 -1.47
CA PRO A 236 -4.96 4.86 -0.99
C PRO A 236 -6.13 5.50 -1.73
N ASN A 237 -7.17 4.73 -2.03
CA ASN A 237 -8.25 5.18 -2.91
C ASN A 237 -9.09 6.34 -2.34
N ASP A 238 -9.03 6.54 -1.02
CA ASP A 238 -9.79 7.48 -0.20
C ASP A 238 -8.97 8.72 0.19
N TRP A 239 -7.66 8.74 -0.08
CA TRP A 239 -6.81 9.90 0.15
C TRP A 239 -7.03 10.97 -0.92
N ALA A 240 -6.95 12.23 -0.49
CA ALA A 240 -6.98 13.36 -1.38
C ALA A 240 -5.61 13.53 -2.06
N VAL A 241 -5.61 13.83 -3.35
CA VAL A 241 -4.40 14.18 -4.10
C VAL A 241 -4.52 15.61 -4.57
N GLY A 242 -3.50 16.43 -4.28
CA GLY A 242 -3.48 17.83 -4.69
C GLY A 242 -2.08 18.32 -4.99
N ASP A 243 -1.95 19.09 -6.06
CA ASP A 243 -0.71 19.78 -6.40
C ASP A 243 -0.68 21.12 -5.64
N THR A 244 0.41 21.42 -4.95
CA THR A 244 0.57 22.67 -4.19
C THR A 244 1.06 23.82 -5.07
N ASP A 245 1.55 23.48 -6.26
CA ASP A 245 1.96 24.41 -7.30
C ASP A 245 1.19 24.18 -8.60
N GLN A 246 1.23 25.14 -9.52
CA GLN A 246 0.64 24.98 -10.87
C GLN A 246 1.54 24.19 -11.82
N THR A 247 2.71 23.74 -11.33
CA THR A 247 3.79 23.15 -12.12
C THR A 247 3.89 21.63 -11.95
N TYR A 248 3.08 21.04 -11.07
CA TYR A 248 3.11 19.63 -10.67
C TYR A 248 4.45 19.20 -10.04
N SER A 249 5.23 20.15 -9.50
CA SER A 249 6.55 19.85 -8.91
C SER A 249 6.45 19.44 -7.45
N ASP A 250 5.31 19.71 -6.81
CA ASP A 250 5.02 19.39 -5.42
C ASP A 250 3.59 18.86 -5.33
N VAL A 251 3.46 17.57 -5.01
CA VAL A 251 2.20 16.83 -4.96
C VAL A 251 2.00 16.25 -3.57
N LEU A 252 0.84 16.49 -2.97
CA LEU A 252 0.46 15.97 -1.66
C LEU A 252 -0.59 14.87 -1.79
N PHE A 253 -0.36 13.78 -1.07
CA PHE A 253 -1.30 12.70 -0.82
C PHE A 253 -1.72 12.79 0.65
N SER A 254 -2.96 13.23 0.91
CA SER A 254 -3.38 13.65 2.24
C SER A 254 -4.58 12.87 2.77
N THR A 255 -4.54 12.59 4.07
CA THR A 255 -5.70 12.10 4.83
C THR A 255 -6.63 13.26 5.21
N LEU A 256 -7.85 12.95 5.65
CA LEU A 256 -8.74 13.94 6.27
C LEU A 256 -8.23 14.42 7.64
N GLY A 257 -7.31 13.66 8.27
CA GLY A 257 -6.71 13.98 9.57
C GLY A 257 -5.53 14.95 9.49
N GLY A 258 -5.07 15.32 8.30
CA GLY A 258 -3.99 16.29 8.07
C GLY A 258 -2.59 15.67 7.89
N GLU A 259 -2.44 14.38 8.18
CA GLU A 259 -1.27 13.61 7.76
C GLU A 259 -1.20 13.55 6.24
N ASN A 260 0.00 13.69 5.69
CA ASN A 260 0.20 13.67 4.25
C ASN A 260 1.58 13.13 3.86
N ILE A 261 1.69 12.72 2.60
CA ILE A 261 2.93 12.33 1.97
C ILE A 261 3.15 13.27 0.79
N GLU A 262 4.27 13.97 0.81
CA GLU A 262 4.70 14.90 -0.24
C GLU A 262 5.57 14.16 -1.25
N VAL A 263 5.38 14.45 -2.53
CA VAL A 263 6.27 14.10 -3.63
C VAL A 263 6.75 15.37 -4.29
N ARG A 264 8.02 15.70 -4.08
CA ARG A 264 8.65 16.85 -4.71
C ARG A 264 9.62 16.44 -5.82
N ALA A 265 9.50 17.06 -6.99
CA ALA A 265 10.30 16.82 -8.17
C ALA A 265 11.20 18.02 -8.49
N PHE A 266 12.44 17.73 -8.88
CA PHE A 266 13.49 18.72 -9.12
C PHE A 266 14.14 18.42 -10.47
N GLU A 267 14.35 19.44 -11.29
CA GLU A 267 15.21 19.33 -12.46
C GLU A 267 16.68 19.46 -12.00
N LEU A 268 17.54 18.54 -12.44
CA LEU A 268 18.95 18.58 -12.09
C LEU A 268 19.71 19.50 -13.05
N ASN A 269 20.67 20.24 -12.51
CA ASN A 269 21.60 21.06 -13.28
C ASN A 269 23.05 20.60 -13.02
N ASP A 270 24.03 21.31 -13.57
CA ASP A 270 25.44 20.92 -13.43
C ASP A 270 25.92 20.91 -11.96
N GLU A 271 25.33 21.72 -11.08
CA GLU A 271 25.66 21.78 -9.65
C GLU A 271 24.99 20.67 -8.83
N THR A 272 23.87 20.11 -9.30
CA THR A 272 23.10 19.07 -8.59
C THR A 272 23.10 17.74 -9.34
N ARG A 273 24.03 17.57 -10.28
CA ARG A 273 24.07 16.41 -11.18
C ARG A 273 24.21 15.08 -10.44
N THR A 274 24.87 15.09 -9.28
CA THR A 274 25.00 13.90 -8.44
C THR A 274 24.03 13.96 -7.26
N PHE A 275 23.63 12.79 -6.75
CA PHE A 275 22.79 12.71 -5.56
C PHE A 275 23.45 13.39 -4.35
N ALA A 276 24.77 13.29 -4.18
CA ALA A 276 25.48 13.91 -3.07
C ALA A 276 25.40 15.45 -3.11
N ASP A 277 25.59 16.05 -4.29
CA ASP A 277 25.51 17.50 -4.45
C ASP A 277 24.08 18.01 -4.32
N TRP A 278 23.11 17.29 -4.91
CA TRP A 278 21.69 17.58 -4.73
C TRP A 278 21.31 17.50 -3.23
N PHE A 279 21.72 16.45 -2.53
CA PHE A 279 21.42 16.25 -1.11
C PHE A 279 22.05 17.35 -0.25
N ALA A 280 23.29 17.75 -0.51
CA ALA A 280 23.94 18.84 0.22
C ALA A 280 23.22 20.19 0.04
N LYS A 281 22.64 20.43 -1.14
CA LYS A 281 21.89 21.65 -1.45
C LYS A 281 20.49 21.65 -0.83
N TRP A 282 19.76 20.55 -0.98
CA TRP A 282 18.33 20.47 -0.66
C TRP A 282 18.01 19.88 0.71
N ALA A 283 18.96 19.16 1.31
CA ALA A 283 18.83 18.51 2.61
C ALA A 283 20.00 18.88 3.56
N PRO A 284 20.33 20.18 3.76
CA PRO A 284 21.51 20.58 4.51
C PRO A 284 21.48 20.19 6.00
N GLY A 285 20.28 19.93 6.56
CA GLY A 285 20.11 19.47 7.94
C GLY A 285 20.09 17.94 8.10
N GLU A 286 20.01 17.19 7.01
CA GLU A 286 19.92 15.74 7.02
C GLU A 286 21.30 15.08 7.00
N LYS A 287 21.41 13.89 7.59
CA LYS A 287 22.67 13.14 7.60
C LYS A 287 22.73 12.16 6.45
N TYR A 288 23.67 12.37 5.54
CA TYR A 288 23.91 11.46 4.42
C TYR A 288 24.17 10.01 4.87
N ALA A 289 24.78 9.81 6.05
CA ALA A 289 25.05 8.48 6.62
C ALA A 289 23.78 7.71 7.04
N GLU A 290 22.65 8.40 7.21
CA GLU A 290 21.34 7.79 7.50
C GLU A 290 20.59 7.42 6.21
N VAL A 291 21.15 7.74 5.04
CA VAL A 291 20.58 7.38 3.74
C VAL A 291 21.16 6.04 3.28
N VAL A 292 20.27 5.10 2.97
CA VAL A 292 20.59 3.73 2.56
C VAL A 292 20.00 3.42 1.19
N ASP A 293 20.58 2.45 0.50
CA ASP A 293 20.05 1.97 -0.79
C ASP A 293 18.70 1.29 -0.61
N PHE A 294 17.84 1.46 -1.62
CA PHE A 294 16.49 0.93 -1.68
C PHE A 294 16.17 0.48 -3.10
N GLU A 295 15.27 -0.49 -3.26
CA GLU A 295 14.79 -0.95 -4.57
C GLU A 295 13.26 -1.02 -4.55
N THR A 296 12.63 -0.43 -5.56
CA THR A 296 11.16 -0.49 -5.70
C THR A 296 10.70 -1.88 -6.12
N PHE A 297 9.40 -2.14 -6.06
CA PHE A 297 8.82 -3.39 -6.55
C PHE A 297 9.17 -3.61 -8.04
N PHE A 298 9.29 -2.53 -8.80
CA PHE A 298 9.61 -2.51 -10.23
C PHE A 298 11.10 -2.50 -10.54
N LYS A 299 11.97 -2.87 -9.58
CA LYS A 299 13.43 -2.95 -9.78
C LYS A 299 14.10 -1.62 -10.11
N LEU A 300 13.49 -0.52 -9.68
CA LEU A 300 14.11 0.80 -9.78
C LEU A 300 15.05 0.99 -8.58
N PRO A 301 16.37 1.20 -8.80
CA PRO A 301 17.28 1.57 -7.72
C PRO A 301 16.96 2.97 -7.22
N ALA A 302 16.93 3.12 -5.91
CA ALA A 302 16.54 4.32 -5.20
C ALA A 302 17.31 4.41 -3.89
N LYS A 303 17.05 5.47 -3.12
CA LYS A 303 17.59 5.64 -1.76
C LYS A 303 16.47 5.97 -0.80
N ARG A 304 16.69 5.71 0.48
CA ARG A 304 15.76 6.11 1.55
C ARG A 304 16.51 6.49 2.80
N ARG A 305 15.88 7.27 3.68
CA ARG A 305 16.36 7.47 5.04
C ARG A 305 16.09 6.21 5.87
N ALA A 306 16.95 5.94 6.85
CA ALA A 306 16.95 4.70 7.63
C ALA A 306 15.63 4.43 8.36
N ASP A 307 14.89 5.48 8.71
CA ASP A 307 13.59 5.48 9.39
C ASP A 307 12.38 5.19 8.48
N TRP A 308 12.59 5.03 7.16
CA TRP A 308 11.54 4.76 6.16
C TRP A 308 10.53 5.89 5.94
N LEU A 309 10.82 7.12 6.39
CA LEU A 309 9.93 8.28 6.22
C LEU A 309 10.32 9.20 5.07
N VAL A 310 11.46 8.94 4.42
CA VAL A 310 11.96 9.74 3.30
C VAL A 310 12.57 8.83 2.23
N TYR A 311 12.22 9.05 0.97
CA TYR A 311 12.74 8.30 -0.18
C TYR A 311 13.21 9.24 -1.27
N TYR A 312 14.20 8.80 -2.04
CA TYR A 312 14.80 9.55 -3.14
C TYR A 312 14.90 8.69 -4.39
N PHE A 313 14.47 9.23 -5.53
CA PHE A 313 14.48 8.55 -6.84
C PHE A 313 15.11 9.45 -7.89
N THR A 314 15.88 8.90 -8.82
CA THR A 314 16.46 9.65 -9.96
C THR A 314 16.26 8.91 -11.27
N ASP A 315 15.97 9.64 -12.33
CA ASP A 315 16.09 9.16 -13.72
C ASP A 315 17.42 9.61 -14.37
N GLY A 316 18.27 10.29 -13.60
CA GLY A 316 19.52 10.89 -14.05
C GLY A 316 19.39 12.34 -14.54
N ASN A 317 18.20 12.83 -14.85
CA ASN A 317 17.94 14.22 -15.23
C ASN A 317 17.15 14.97 -14.16
N ARG A 318 16.41 14.22 -13.35
CA ARG A 318 15.53 14.71 -12.31
C ARG A 318 15.80 14.01 -10.99
N MET A 319 15.43 14.70 -9.94
CA MET A 319 15.41 14.21 -8.57
C MET A 319 13.99 14.22 -8.05
N TYR A 320 13.62 13.19 -7.30
CA TYR A 320 12.32 13.08 -6.66
C TYR A 320 12.54 12.77 -5.19
N ALA A 321 11.87 13.49 -4.30
CA ALA A 321 11.87 13.25 -2.88
C ALA A 321 10.44 12.94 -2.42
N LEU A 322 10.26 11.80 -1.76
CA LEU A 322 9.03 11.42 -1.06
C LEU A 322 9.23 11.68 0.43
N LEU A 323 8.36 12.46 1.07
CA LEU A 323 8.48 12.85 2.48
C LEU A 323 7.18 12.62 3.24
N TYR A 324 7.26 11.98 4.40
CA TYR A 324 6.14 11.83 5.32
C TYR A 324 5.95 13.09 6.16
N HIS A 325 4.72 13.56 6.30
CA HIS A 325 4.36 14.65 7.19
C HIS A 325 3.28 14.17 8.17
N PRO A 326 3.59 14.07 9.48
CA PRO A 326 2.67 13.54 10.48
C PRO A 326 1.55 14.55 10.85
N GLY A 327 1.51 15.72 10.20
CA GLY A 327 0.52 16.76 10.50
C GLY A 327 0.60 17.20 11.96
N GLU A 328 -0.56 17.30 12.62
CA GLU A 328 -0.66 17.58 14.06
C GLU A 328 -0.45 16.33 14.92
N ALA A 329 -0.44 15.13 14.31
CA ALA A 329 -0.10 13.91 15.03
C ALA A 329 1.40 13.91 15.33
N ALA A 330 1.78 13.52 16.55
CA ALA A 330 3.18 13.28 16.90
C ALA A 330 3.61 11.83 16.61
N ALA A 331 2.76 11.06 15.95
CA ALA A 331 2.96 9.65 15.65
C ALA A 331 2.87 9.36 14.15
N VAL A 332 3.54 8.29 13.71
CA VAL A 332 3.51 7.83 12.33
C VAL A 332 2.39 6.80 12.16
N ASN A 333 1.17 7.28 11.89
CA ASN A 333 0.00 6.41 11.71
C ASN A 333 0.03 5.67 10.36
N TYR A 334 0.50 6.33 9.31
CA TYR A 334 0.44 5.83 7.93
C TYR A 334 1.83 5.46 7.39
N GLY A 335 2.71 4.95 8.26
CA GLY A 335 4.07 4.55 7.89
C GLY A 335 4.12 3.46 6.82
N ILE A 336 3.18 2.51 6.85
CA ILE A 336 3.04 1.50 5.79
C ILE A 336 2.64 2.13 4.44
N VAL A 337 1.86 3.22 4.46
CA VAL A 337 1.38 3.90 3.26
C VAL A 337 2.56 4.53 2.51
N ILE A 338 3.46 5.26 3.19
CA ILE A 338 4.65 5.80 2.51
C ILE A 338 5.58 4.70 1.98
N LYS A 339 5.74 3.59 2.71
CA LYS A 339 6.47 2.42 2.20
C LYS A 339 5.81 1.90 0.90
N MET A 340 4.49 1.78 0.86
CA MET A 340 3.73 1.33 -0.31
C MET A 340 3.81 2.30 -1.50
N LEU A 341 3.71 3.62 -1.27
CA LEU A 341 3.94 4.66 -2.28
C LEU A 341 5.36 4.53 -2.88
N ALA A 342 6.37 4.41 -2.02
CA ALA A 342 7.75 4.27 -2.45
C ALA A 342 8.02 2.94 -3.19
N ARG A 343 7.40 1.83 -2.75
CA ARG A 343 7.52 0.52 -3.38
C ARG A 343 6.87 0.48 -4.76
N SER A 344 5.79 1.22 -4.96
CA SER A 344 5.08 1.32 -6.24
C SER A 344 5.65 2.38 -7.18
N PHE A 345 6.57 3.23 -6.71
CA PHE A 345 7.17 4.28 -7.51
C PHE A 345 7.90 3.72 -8.74
N ARG A 346 7.61 4.32 -9.90
CA ARG A 346 8.29 4.05 -11.16
C ARG A 346 8.22 5.26 -12.08
N PHE A 347 9.17 5.36 -13.01
CA PHE A 347 9.05 6.32 -14.10
C PHE A 347 8.03 5.82 -15.11
N ALA A 348 7.14 6.72 -15.54
CA ALA A 348 6.20 6.44 -16.61
C ALA A 348 7.02 6.09 -17.86
N ALA A 349 6.63 5.02 -18.57
CA ALA A 349 7.23 4.72 -19.86
C ALA A 349 7.05 5.95 -20.74
N THR A 350 8.13 6.43 -21.37
CA THR A 350 8.05 7.51 -22.34
C THR A 350 7.09 7.06 -23.44
N VAL A 351 5.88 7.62 -23.42
CA VAL A 351 4.94 7.45 -24.53
C VAL A 351 5.62 8.16 -25.69
N THR A 352 6.24 7.39 -26.58
CA THR A 352 6.81 7.96 -27.80
C THR A 352 5.60 8.50 -28.56
N PRO A 353 5.48 9.82 -28.79
CA PRO A 353 4.39 10.32 -29.61
C PRO A 353 4.51 9.61 -30.97
N THR A 354 3.45 8.89 -31.33
CA THR A 354 3.39 8.24 -32.64
C THR A 354 3.51 9.34 -33.70
N PRO A 355 4.43 9.22 -34.67
CA PRO A 355 4.70 10.28 -35.65
C PRO A 355 3.48 10.62 -36.52
#